data_AF-A0A965Z3A6-F1
#
_entry.id   AF-A0A965Z3A6-F1
#
_cell.length_a   1.000
_cell.length_b   1.000
_cell.length_c   1.000
_cell.angle_alpha   90.00
_cell.angle_beta   90.00
_cell.angle_gamma   90.00
#
_symmetry.space_group_name_H-M   'P 1'
#
loop_
_entity.id
_entity.type
_entity.pdbx_description
1 polymer ?
#
loop_
_entity_poly.entity_id
_entity_poly.type
_entity_poly.pdbx_seq_one_letter_code
_entity_poly.pdbx_strand_id
1 'polypeptide(L)'
;MSKFSNYLENAIVDATLRGVALSVPSGTFLALFTADPTDANVTENEVNTTAWPSYVRQDVAQGGATATGWTAPSDGVTSNAKALTFAANNGAGAVTVTHIGVYDSSIGGNLLYHAPLTQAKTLQVGDVISFAVGSITVTLQ
;
A
#
# COMPACT_ATOMS: atom_id res chain seq x y z
N MET A 1 -5.61 12.25 0.92
CA MET A 1 -5.87 11.90 -0.50
C MET A 1 -4.75 10.99 -0.95
N SER A 2 -5.08 9.81 -1.46
CA SER A 2 -4.10 8.94 -2.11
C SER A 2 -3.59 9.61 -3.38
N LYS A 3 -2.27 9.61 -3.58
CA LYS A 3 -1.62 10.02 -4.83
C LYS A 3 -1.35 8.78 -5.68
N PHE A 4 -1.49 8.93 -6.98
CA PHE A 4 -1.02 7.93 -7.93
C PHE A 4 0.51 7.96 -7.99
N SER A 5 1.13 6.83 -8.32
CA SER A 5 2.52 6.84 -8.78
C SER A 5 2.60 7.27 -10.24
N ASN A 6 3.77 7.73 -10.68
CA ASN A 6 4.08 7.97 -12.09
C ASN A 6 3.79 6.73 -12.95
N TYR A 7 3.96 5.52 -12.40
CA TYR A 7 3.63 4.28 -13.10
C TYR A 7 2.13 4.19 -13.40
N LEU A 8 1.29 4.37 -12.37
CA LEU A 8 -0.15 4.22 -12.53
C LEU A 8 -0.75 5.37 -13.34
N GLU A 9 -0.25 6.59 -13.19
CA GLU A 9 -0.65 7.74 -14.02
C GLU A 9 -0.44 7.46 -15.51
N ASN A 10 0.76 7.03 -15.89
CA ASN A 10 1.08 6.70 -17.28
C ASN A 10 0.24 5.54 -17.80
N ALA A 11 0.06 4.49 -16.99
CA ALA A 11 -0.72 3.33 -17.38
C ALA A 11 -2.21 3.67 -17.60
N ILE A 12 -2.80 4.54 -16.77
CA ILE A 12 -4.18 5.01 -16.94
C ILE A 12 -4.32 5.84 -18.22
N VAL A 13 -3.38 6.77 -18.48
CA VAL A 13 -3.39 7.60 -19.69
C VAL A 13 -3.26 6.73 -20.94
N ASP A 14 -2.33 5.78 -20.93
CA ASP A 14 -2.13 4.84 -22.03
C ASP A 14 -3.37 3.99 -22.30
N ALA A 15 -4.06 3.54 -21.25
CA ALA A 15 -5.26 2.72 -21.39
C ALA A 15 -6.48 3.49 -21.87
N THR A 16 -6.68 4.69 -21.34
CA THR A 16 -7.90 5.47 -21.62
C THR A 16 -7.80 6.29 -22.91
N LEU A 17 -6.61 6.78 -23.27
CA LEU A 17 -6.42 7.67 -24.43
C LEU A 17 -5.70 7.02 -25.61
N ARG A 18 -4.91 5.97 -25.37
CA ARG A 18 -4.05 5.35 -26.40
C ARG A 18 -4.40 3.91 -26.72
N GLY A 19 -5.40 3.33 -26.03
CA GLY A 19 -5.88 1.97 -26.29
C GLY A 19 -4.88 0.87 -25.93
N VAL A 20 -3.90 1.16 -25.08
CA VAL A 20 -2.97 0.16 -24.55
C VAL A 20 -3.64 -0.58 -23.40
N ALA A 21 -3.64 -1.91 -23.39
CA ALA A 21 -4.30 -2.65 -22.32
C ALA A 21 -3.67 -2.33 -20.95
N LEU A 22 -4.50 -1.95 -19.97
CA LEU A 22 -4.07 -1.82 -18.57
C LEU A 22 -3.91 -3.21 -17.97
N SER A 23 -2.69 -3.54 -17.53
CA SER A 23 -2.42 -4.79 -16.82
C SER A 23 -3.16 -4.81 -15.48
N VAL A 24 -4.07 -5.78 -15.31
CA VAL A 24 -4.79 -5.98 -14.04
C VAL A 24 -3.86 -6.68 -13.05
N PRO A 25 -3.62 -6.11 -11.85
CA PRO A 25 -2.82 -6.77 -10.82
C PRO A 25 -3.41 -8.12 -10.41
N SER A 26 -2.56 -9.16 -10.33
CA SER A 26 -2.95 -10.47 -9.80
C SER A 26 -3.17 -10.47 -8.28
N GLY A 27 -2.73 -9.42 -7.60
CA GLY A 27 -2.97 -9.12 -6.20
C GLY A 27 -2.63 -7.66 -5.91
N THR A 28 -3.04 -7.15 -4.76
CA THR A 28 -2.61 -5.83 -4.27
C THR A 28 -2.09 -5.96 -2.85
N PHE A 29 -1.01 -5.27 -2.53
CA PHE A 29 -0.28 -5.43 -1.28
C PHE A 29 -0.06 -4.09 -0.60
N LEU A 30 -0.42 -4.00 0.68
CA LEU A 30 -0.18 -2.82 1.50
C LEU A 30 1.24 -2.83 2.06
N ALA A 31 1.99 -1.79 1.75
CA ALA A 31 3.34 -1.52 2.24
C ALA A 31 3.34 -0.37 3.25
N LEU A 32 4.31 -0.39 4.17
CA LEU A 32 4.57 0.66 5.16
C LEU A 32 5.86 1.37 4.81
N PHE A 33 5.89 2.67 5.05
CA PHE A 33 7.03 3.52 4.73
C PHE A 33 7.45 4.39 5.91
N THR A 34 8.75 4.61 6.02
CA THR A 34 9.36 5.50 7.02
C THR A 34 9.49 6.94 6.53
N ALA A 35 9.43 7.17 5.21
CA ALA A 35 9.38 8.47 4.56
C ALA A 35 8.48 8.41 3.31
N ASP A 36 8.22 9.54 2.64
CA ASP A 36 7.35 9.58 1.46
C ASP A 36 7.93 8.72 0.31
N PRO A 37 7.21 7.70 -0.22
CA PRO A 37 7.67 6.97 -1.40
C PRO A 37 7.77 7.83 -2.66
N THR A 38 7.13 9.00 -2.68
CA THR A 38 6.94 9.87 -3.85
C THR A 38 6.22 9.17 -5.00
N ASP A 39 5.84 9.93 -6.02
CA ASP A 39 5.23 9.37 -7.22
C ASP A 39 6.23 8.52 -8.03
N ALA A 40 7.54 8.72 -7.81
CA ALA A 40 8.62 7.98 -8.47
C ALA A 40 8.97 6.63 -7.82
N ASN A 41 8.26 6.21 -6.76
CA ASN A 41 8.49 4.94 -6.06
C ASN A 41 9.93 4.79 -5.50
N VAL A 42 10.31 5.70 -4.60
CA VAL A 42 11.55 5.64 -3.81
C VAL A 42 11.45 4.47 -2.82
N THR A 43 11.90 3.30 -3.25
CA THR A 43 11.78 2.03 -2.51
C THR A 43 12.60 2.00 -1.22
N GLU A 44 13.66 2.80 -1.13
CA GLU A 44 14.51 2.93 0.05
C GLU A 44 13.75 3.46 1.27
N ASN A 45 12.62 4.13 1.04
CA ASN A 45 11.76 4.65 2.10
C ASN A 45 10.80 3.60 2.67
N GLU A 46 10.63 2.45 2.00
CA GLU A 46 9.83 1.33 2.52
C GLU A 46 10.49 0.79 3.79
N VAL A 47 9.69 0.32 4.75
CA VAL A 47 10.21 -0.40 5.92
C VAL A 47 11.04 -1.59 5.42
N ASN A 48 12.31 -1.63 5.81
CA ASN A 48 13.22 -2.70 5.42
C ASN A 48 13.35 -3.77 6.51
N THR A 49 13.73 -4.98 6.10
CA THR A 49 13.88 -6.13 6.99
C THR A 49 15.11 -6.06 7.91
N THR A 50 16.02 -5.10 7.70
CA THR A 50 17.09 -4.82 8.66
C THR A 50 16.54 -4.12 9.91
N ALA A 51 15.64 -3.15 9.73
CA ALA A 51 14.98 -2.45 10.82
C ALA A 51 13.84 -3.28 11.44
N TRP A 52 13.15 -4.09 10.63
CA TRP A 52 12.02 -4.93 11.05
C TRP A 52 12.04 -6.29 10.33
N PRO A 53 12.73 -7.32 10.86
CA PRO A 53 12.95 -8.60 10.15
C PRO A 53 11.70 -9.37 9.71
N SER A 54 10.60 -9.28 10.46
CA SER A 54 9.32 -9.91 10.12
C SER A 54 8.42 -9.07 9.22
N TYR A 55 8.85 -7.88 8.81
CA TYR A 55 8.08 -7.03 7.92
C TYR A 55 7.90 -7.71 6.55
N VAL A 56 6.65 -7.82 6.14
CA VAL A 56 6.22 -8.20 4.80
C VAL A 56 5.03 -7.33 4.42
N ARG A 57 4.90 -6.98 3.14
CA ARG A 57 3.70 -6.31 2.64
C ARG A 57 2.48 -7.20 2.88
N GLN A 58 1.37 -6.59 3.28
CA GLN A 58 0.14 -7.34 3.55
C GLN A 58 -0.66 -7.51 2.27
N ASP A 59 -0.94 -8.76 1.88
CA ASP A 59 -1.92 -9.03 0.83
C ASP A 59 -3.29 -8.51 1.27
N VAL A 60 -3.82 -7.54 0.53
CA VAL A 60 -5.08 -6.88 0.85
C VAL A 60 -6.25 -7.88 0.77
N ALA A 61 -6.15 -8.90 -0.09
CA ALA A 61 -7.14 -9.96 -0.24
C ALA A 61 -6.92 -11.15 0.72
N GLN A 62 -5.81 -11.21 1.45
CA GLN A 62 -5.45 -12.28 2.40
C GLN A 62 -5.50 -13.69 1.77
N GLY A 63 -4.91 -13.86 0.58
CA GLY A 63 -4.91 -15.10 -0.19
C GLY A 63 -6.21 -15.37 -0.95
N GLY A 64 -7.21 -14.49 -0.84
CA GLY A 64 -8.43 -14.54 -1.62
C GLY A 64 -8.27 -13.95 -3.03
N ALA A 65 -9.37 -13.92 -3.79
CA ALA A 65 -9.38 -13.22 -5.08
C ALA A 65 -9.17 -11.71 -4.87
N THR A 66 -8.44 -11.04 -5.77
CA THR A 66 -8.08 -9.60 -5.67
C THR A 66 -9.29 -8.71 -5.39
N ALA A 67 -10.43 -9.00 -6.02
CA ALA A 67 -11.67 -8.24 -5.83
C ALA A 67 -12.24 -8.29 -4.39
N THR A 68 -11.79 -9.24 -3.55
CA THR A 68 -12.22 -9.34 -2.15
C THR A 68 -11.39 -8.47 -1.19
N GLY A 69 -10.30 -7.88 -1.68
CA GLY A 69 -9.47 -6.98 -0.87
C GLY A 69 -10.05 -5.58 -0.73
N TRP A 70 -10.84 -5.14 -1.69
CA TRP A 70 -11.40 -3.79 -1.77
C TRP A 70 -12.92 -3.84 -1.94
N THR A 71 -13.63 -2.84 -1.44
CA THR A 71 -15.06 -2.71 -1.69
C THR A 71 -15.29 -2.37 -3.16
N ALA A 72 -16.44 -2.79 -3.71
CA ALA A 72 -16.85 -2.36 -5.05
C ALA A 72 -16.85 -0.81 -5.10
N PRO A 73 -16.28 -0.20 -6.15
CA PRO A 73 -16.17 1.24 -6.21
C PRO A 73 -17.54 1.91 -6.43
N SER A 74 -17.75 3.07 -5.80
CA SER A 74 -18.87 3.98 -6.06
C SER A 74 -18.33 5.39 -6.21
N ASP A 75 -18.66 6.07 -7.31
CA ASP A 75 -18.22 7.45 -7.59
C ASP A 75 -16.71 7.67 -7.42
N GLY A 76 -15.91 6.70 -7.88
CA GLY A 76 -14.45 6.75 -7.79
C GLY A 76 -13.88 6.42 -6.40
N VAL A 77 -14.70 6.02 -5.43
CA VAL A 77 -14.28 5.68 -4.06
C VAL A 77 -14.28 4.17 -3.84
N THR A 78 -13.21 3.65 -3.24
CA THR A 78 -13.15 2.30 -2.68
C THR A 78 -12.44 2.30 -1.32
N SER A 79 -12.63 1.25 -0.53
CA SER A 79 -11.97 1.08 0.76
C SER A 79 -11.54 -0.37 0.99
N ASN A 80 -10.58 -0.60 1.88
CA ASN A 80 -10.14 -1.95 2.19
C ASN A 80 -11.28 -2.76 2.82
N ALA A 81 -11.60 -3.92 2.25
CA ALA A 81 -12.70 -4.78 2.69
C ALA A 81 -12.31 -5.74 3.83
N LYS A 82 -11.01 -5.83 4.15
CA LYS A 82 -10.44 -6.69 5.19
C LYS A 82 -9.56 -5.87 6.13
N ALA A 83 -9.52 -6.26 7.40
CA ALA A 83 -8.55 -5.69 8.33
C ALA A 83 -7.15 -6.19 7.98
N LEU A 84 -6.16 -5.30 7.95
CA LEU A 84 -4.78 -5.61 7.57
C LEU A 84 -3.90 -5.43 8.80
N THR A 85 -3.21 -6.49 9.22
CA THR A 85 -2.39 -6.49 10.43
C THR A 85 -1.00 -6.96 10.08
N PHE A 86 0.00 -6.14 10.39
CA PHE A 86 1.40 -6.54 10.22
C PHE A 86 1.83 -7.38 11.42
N ALA A 87 2.87 -8.22 11.25
CA ALA A 87 3.51 -8.92 12.37
C ALA A 87 3.96 -7.90 13.45
N ALA A 88 4.33 -8.34 14.65
CA ALA A 88 4.90 -7.41 15.63
C ALA A 88 6.29 -6.92 15.19
N ASN A 89 6.68 -5.68 15.54
CA ASN A 89 8.05 -5.22 15.33
C ASN A 89 9.04 -6.09 16.12
N ASN A 90 9.81 -6.92 15.42
CA ASN A 90 10.83 -7.80 15.99
C ASN A 90 12.26 -7.31 15.70
N GLY A 91 12.41 -6.05 15.31
CA GLY A 91 13.70 -5.41 15.13
C GLY A 91 14.43 -5.10 16.43
N ALA A 92 15.64 -4.57 16.31
CA ALA A 92 16.45 -4.14 17.46
C ALA A 92 16.05 -2.75 18.01
N GLY A 93 15.12 -2.04 17.35
CA GLY A 93 14.74 -0.69 17.71
C GLY A 93 13.36 -0.30 17.20
N ALA A 94 12.95 0.92 17.53
CA ALA A 94 11.67 1.47 17.10
C ALA A 94 11.67 1.83 15.61
N VAL A 95 10.52 1.67 14.95
CA VAL A 95 10.30 2.05 13.55
C VAL A 95 9.17 3.06 13.48
N THR A 96 9.41 4.22 12.86
CA THR A 96 8.37 5.23 12.65
C THR A 96 7.79 5.11 11.25
N VAL A 97 6.52 4.72 11.16
CA VAL A 97 5.77 4.65 9.92
C VAL A 97 5.08 5.98 9.68
N THR A 98 5.30 6.56 8.50
CA THR A 98 4.76 7.87 8.12
C THR A 98 3.84 7.79 6.90
N HIS A 99 4.05 6.84 6.00
CA HIS A 99 3.26 6.66 4.79
C HIS A 99 2.86 5.20 4.58
N ILE A 100 1.84 5.01 3.76
CA ILE A 100 1.42 3.71 3.23
C ILE A 100 1.45 3.74 1.72
N GLY A 101 1.67 2.58 1.10
CA GLY A 101 1.57 2.39 -0.33
C GLY A 101 0.85 1.10 -0.69
N VAL A 102 0.24 1.06 -1.86
CA VAL A 102 -0.38 -0.14 -2.43
C VAL A 102 0.45 -0.56 -3.64
N TYR A 103 0.95 -1.79 -3.64
CA TYR A 103 1.71 -2.40 -4.73
C TYR A 103 0.92 -3.47 -5.45
N ASP A 104 1.32 -3.79 -6.68
CA ASP A 104 0.83 -4.95 -7.44
C ASP A 104 1.54 -6.28 -7.12
N SER A 105 2.59 -6.25 -6.29
CA SER A 105 3.40 -7.41 -5.91
C SER A 105 3.79 -7.40 -4.42
N SER A 106 3.97 -8.60 -3.85
CA SER A 106 4.43 -8.78 -2.46
C SER A 106 5.88 -8.39 -2.27
N ILE A 107 6.71 -8.45 -3.33
CA ILE A 107 8.12 -8.05 -3.35
C ILE A 107 8.38 -7.38 -4.70
N GLY A 108 9.07 -6.22 -4.70
CA GLY A 108 9.32 -5.44 -5.91
C GLY A 108 8.02 -4.89 -6.50
N GLY A 109 7.82 -5.05 -7.81
CA GLY A 109 6.62 -4.58 -8.50
C GLY A 109 6.50 -3.06 -8.57
N ASN A 110 5.29 -2.61 -8.88
CA ASN A 110 4.97 -1.21 -9.10
C ASN A 110 4.12 -0.65 -7.96
N LEU A 111 4.50 0.52 -7.48
CA LEU A 111 3.64 1.31 -6.60
C LEU A 111 2.43 1.76 -7.42
N LEU A 112 1.22 1.60 -6.88
CA LEU A 112 -0.02 2.02 -7.50
C LEU A 112 -0.51 3.32 -6.87
N TYR A 113 -0.70 3.29 -5.55
CA TYR A 113 -1.19 4.39 -4.75
C TYR A 113 -0.31 4.60 -3.53
N HIS A 114 -0.19 5.84 -3.06
CA HIS A 114 0.45 6.13 -1.78
C HIS A 114 -0.22 7.28 -1.07
N ALA A 115 -0.07 7.33 0.26
CA ALA A 115 -0.58 8.43 1.06
C ALA A 115 0.20 8.54 2.38
N PRO A 116 0.33 9.76 2.94
CA PRO A 116 0.75 9.90 4.32
C PRO A 116 -0.31 9.32 5.26
N LEU A 117 0.13 8.77 6.39
CA LEU A 117 -0.75 8.52 7.53
C LEU A 117 -1.22 9.86 8.08
N THR A 118 -2.46 9.92 8.58
CA THR A 118 -2.99 11.11 9.26
C THR A 118 -2.13 11.52 10.45
N GLN A 119 -1.55 10.54 11.15
CA GLN A 119 -0.53 10.73 12.15
C GLN A 119 0.53 9.65 11.99
N ALA A 120 1.80 10.06 11.96
CA ALA A 120 2.92 9.13 11.98
C ALA A 120 2.86 8.25 13.24
N LYS A 121 3.24 6.98 13.10
CA LYS A 121 3.17 6.00 14.18
C LYS A 121 4.52 5.38 14.43
N THR A 122 5.08 5.62 15.61
CA THR A 122 6.29 4.95 16.08
C THR A 122 5.91 3.64 16.76
N LEU A 123 6.43 2.53 16.24
CA LEU A 123 6.24 1.18 16.73
C LEU A 123 7.49 0.76 17.50
N GLN A 124 7.36 0.58 18.80
CA GLN A 124 8.39 -0.02 19.65
C GLN A 124 8.53 -1.51 19.33
N VAL A 125 9.60 -2.13 19.82
CA VAL A 125 9.78 -3.59 19.70
C VAL A 125 8.61 -4.29 20.43
N GLY A 126 7.92 -5.19 19.72
CA GLY A 126 6.71 -5.87 20.18
C GLY A 126 5.39 -5.21 19.76
N ASP A 127 5.42 -3.97 19.27
CA ASP A 127 4.21 -3.29 18.82
C ASP A 127 3.68 -3.87 17.50
N VAL A 128 2.36 -3.87 17.37
CA VAL A 128 1.63 -4.26 16.16
C VAL A 128 0.92 -3.03 15.59
N ILE A 129 0.93 -2.93 14.26
CA ILE A 129 0.09 -1.97 13.53
C ILE A 129 -0.98 -2.71 12.74
N SER A 130 -2.21 -2.23 12.84
CA SER A 130 -3.34 -2.75 12.09
C SER A 130 -4.20 -1.62 11.51
N PHE A 131 -4.81 -1.92 10.38
CA PHE A 131 -5.74 -1.07 9.64
C PHE A 131 -7.09 -1.76 9.65
N ALA A 132 -8.08 -1.14 10.30
CA ALA A 132 -9.43 -1.67 10.33
C ALA A 132 -10.06 -1.69 8.93
N VAL A 133 -11.10 -2.49 8.74
CA VAL A 133 -11.95 -2.44 7.53
C VAL A 133 -12.42 -1.01 7.29
N GLY A 134 -12.32 -0.52 6.06
CA GLY A 134 -12.75 0.82 5.68
C GLY A 134 -11.79 1.96 6.09
N SER A 135 -10.71 1.68 6.83
CA SER A 135 -9.78 2.73 7.30
C SER A 135 -8.86 3.27 6.21
N ILE A 136 -8.62 2.49 5.16
CA ILE A 136 -7.88 2.90 3.97
C ILE A 136 -8.91 3.17 2.88
N THR A 137 -9.04 4.44 2.51
CA THR A 137 -9.93 4.88 1.43
C THR A 137 -9.09 5.42 0.28
N VAL A 138 -9.38 4.94 -0.93
CA VAL A 138 -8.82 5.45 -2.18
C VAL A 138 -9.94 6.19 -2.90
N THR A 139 -9.66 7.40 -3.34
CA THR A 139 -10.60 8.24 -4.10
C THR A 139 -9.92 8.70 -5.38
N LEU A 140 -10.57 8.46 -6.51
CA LEU A 140 -10.25 9.06 -7.79
C LEU A 140 -11.09 10.33 -7.94
N GLN A 141 -10.44 11.48 -8.11
CA GLN A 141 -11.08 12.79 -8.38
C GLN A 141 -10.36 13.52 -9.50
#